data_AF-A0A961GCT9-F1
#
_entry.id   AF-A0A961GCT9-F1
#
_cell.length_a   1.000
_cell.length_b   1.000
_cell.length_c   1.000
_cell.angle_alpha   90.00
_cell.angle_beta   90.00
_cell.angle_gamma   90.00
#
_symmetry.space_group_name_H-M   'P 1'
#
loop_
_entity.id
_entity.type
_entity.pdbx_description
1 polymer ?
#
loop_
_entity_poly.entity_id
_entity_poly.type
_entity_poly.pdbx_seq_one_letter_code
_entity_poly.pdbx_strand_id
1 'polypeptide(L)'
;MTTRFGRFVGARSAAVAAMACVPLALAGCGGANSENAAATVAATTTATTATTTTTTTAAQTSTACSFGGATTAPGDTALSRMTVTGVRTGQQDCFDRVVIDLAGDASTKPGYQARYVAQVRQDGSGKPVVLRGGAFLTLVVGAPAYDAAGQPTYLPANTAEVANVTGYTSLRQVAWAGSFEGMTTLGIGVREQLPFKVSIVDEAGKTRLVLDVAHNAT
;
A
#
# COMPACT_ATOMS: atom_id res chain seq x y z
N MET A 1 65.31 -2.81 -5.39
CA MET A 1 65.14 -4.12 -4.74
C MET A 1 63.78 -4.63 -5.20
N THR A 2 63.81 -5.51 -6.20
CA THR A 2 62.70 -5.79 -7.11
C THR A 2 62.19 -7.19 -6.79
N THR A 3 60.98 -7.32 -6.24
CA THR A 3 60.43 -8.63 -5.86
C THR A 3 59.10 -8.87 -6.58
N ARG A 4 59.01 -10.10 -7.10
CA ARG A 4 58.20 -10.58 -8.23
C ARG A 4 56.72 -10.73 -7.94
N PHE A 5 55.91 -10.48 -8.98
CA PHE A 5 54.56 -10.98 -9.17
C PHE A 5 54.56 -12.51 -9.33
N GLY A 6 53.75 -13.22 -8.54
CA GLY A 6 53.44 -14.64 -8.70
C GLY A 6 52.07 -14.82 -9.36
N ARG A 7 52.05 -15.29 -10.61
CA ARG A 7 50.87 -15.85 -11.29
C ARG A 7 50.59 -17.24 -10.73
N PHE A 8 49.38 -17.49 -10.23
CA PHE A 8 48.87 -18.84 -10.03
C PHE A 8 47.92 -19.20 -11.19
N VAL A 9 48.38 -20.11 -12.04
CA VAL A 9 47.57 -20.88 -12.99
C VAL A 9 47.12 -22.15 -12.25
N GLY A 10 45.82 -22.37 -12.16
CA GLY A 10 45.23 -23.59 -11.59
C GLY A 10 43.97 -23.97 -12.35
N ALA A 11 44.13 -24.78 -13.39
CA ALA A 11 43.04 -25.39 -14.16
C ALA A 11 42.79 -26.81 -13.66
N ARG A 12 41.59 -27.09 -13.13
CA ARG A 12 40.99 -28.42 -12.84
C ARG A 12 39.50 -28.19 -12.58
N SER A 13 38.51 -28.97 -12.97
CA SER A 13 38.30 -30.11 -13.87
C SER A 13 36.77 -30.19 -14.01
N ALA A 14 36.28 -30.64 -15.17
CA ALA A 14 34.86 -30.86 -15.42
C ALA A 14 34.30 -32.03 -14.58
N ALA A 15 33.05 -31.91 -14.13
CA ALA A 15 32.22 -33.05 -13.76
C ALA A 15 30.75 -32.73 -14.10
N VAL A 16 30.26 -33.43 -15.12
CA VAL A 16 28.86 -33.50 -15.54
C VAL A 16 28.16 -34.54 -14.67
N ALA A 17 27.00 -34.22 -14.11
CA ALA A 17 26.10 -35.21 -13.51
C ALA A 17 24.66 -34.86 -13.88
N ALA A 18 24.09 -35.62 -14.81
CA ALA A 18 22.68 -35.65 -15.14
C ALA A 18 22.00 -36.72 -14.26
N MET A 19 20.85 -36.41 -13.65
CA MET A 19 20.03 -37.42 -12.96
C MET A 19 18.53 -37.13 -13.07
N ALA A 20 17.93 -37.84 -14.03
CA ALA A 20 16.58 -38.41 -14.19
C ALA A 20 15.32 -37.75 -13.57
N CYS A 21 14.39 -37.41 -14.45
CA CYS A 21 12.93 -37.37 -14.24
C CYS A 21 12.35 -38.77 -13.99
N VAL A 22 11.40 -38.89 -13.06
CA VAL A 22 10.47 -40.04 -12.96
C VAL A 22 9.05 -39.50 -12.76
N PRO A 23 8.10 -39.78 -13.68
CA PRO A 23 6.68 -39.55 -13.44
C PRO A 23 6.03 -40.84 -12.91
N LEU A 24 5.17 -40.70 -11.89
CA LEU A 24 4.34 -41.80 -11.40
C LEU A 24 2.88 -41.51 -11.78
N ALA A 25 2.40 -42.21 -12.79
CA ALA A 25 0.98 -42.32 -13.12
C ALA A 25 0.55 -43.77 -12.87
N LEU A 26 -0.54 -43.97 -12.12
CA LEU A 26 -1.19 -45.26 -12.00
C LEU A 26 -2.69 -45.11 -12.31
N ALA A 27 -3.11 -45.83 -13.34
CA ALA A 27 -4.49 -46.00 -13.78
C ALA A 27 -5.10 -47.25 -13.14
N GLY A 28 -6.44 -47.29 -13.01
CA GLY A 28 -7.19 -48.52 -12.69
C GLY A 28 -8.71 -48.35 -12.66
N CYS A 29 -9.39 -48.78 -13.73
CA CYS A 29 -10.81 -49.18 -13.80
C CYS A 29 -11.01 -50.54 -13.05
N GLY A 30 -12.19 -51.07 -12.68
CA GLY A 30 -13.61 -50.78 -12.90
C GLY A 30 -14.46 -52.04 -12.58
N GLY A 31 -15.79 -51.87 -12.43
CA GLY A 31 -16.87 -52.89 -12.48
C GLY A 31 -17.13 -53.74 -11.22
N ALA A 32 -18.33 -54.25 -10.89
CA ALA A 32 -19.73 -54.07 -11.30
C ALA A 32 -20.65 -54.81 -10.28
N ASN A 33 -21.89 -54.32 -10.09
CA ASN A 33 -23.19 -54.92 -9.69
C ASN A 33 -23.22 -56.10 -8.66
N SER A 34 -24.09 -56.22 -7.65
CA SER A 34 -25.53 -55.92 -7.46
C SER A 34 -25.79 -55.81 -5.93
N GLU A 35 -26.85 -55.18 -5.42
CA GLU A 35 -28.13 -55.84 -5.11
C GLU A 35 -29.23 -54.82 -4.78
N ASN A 36 -30.45 -55.27 -5.04
CA ASN A 36 -31.73 -54.58 -5.04
C ASN A 36 -32.25 -54.31 -3.61
N ALA A 37 -32.55 -53.06 -3.27
CA ALA A 37 -33.50 -52.74 -2.20
C ALA A 37 -34.36 -51.54 -2.63
N ALA A 38 -35.60 -51.84 -2.99
CA ALA A 38 -36.64 -50.87 -3.22
C ALA A 38 -36.94 -50.10 -1.93
N ALA A 39 -36.82 -48.77 -1.97
CA ALA A 39 -37.41 -47.89 -0.98
C ALA A 39 -38.11 -46.75 -1.72
N THR A 40 -39.42 -46.89 -1.86
CA THR A 40 -40.33 -45.81 -2.21
C THR A 40 -40.24 -44.73 -1.12
N VAL A 41 -39.70 -43.56 -1.45
CA VAL A 41 -39.79 -42.37 -0.60
C VAL A 41 -40.60 -41.31 -1.34
N ALA A 42 -41.68 -40.89 -0.70
CA ALA A 42 -42.63 -39.91 -1.18
C ALA A 42 -41.96 -38.57 -1.50
N ALA A 43 -42.31 -37.99 -2.64
CA ALA A 43 -41.96 -36.61 -2.98
C ALA A 43 -42.81 -35.64 -2.15
N THR A 44 -42.22 -35.04 -1.13
CA THR A 44 -42.80 -33.88 -0.42
C THR A 44 -42.25 -32.60 -1.04
N THR A 45 -43.04 -31.98 -1.90
CA THR A 45 -42.75 -30.65 -2.46
C THR A 45 -42.81 -29.61 -1.35
N THR A 46 -41.66 -29.09 -0.93
CA THR A 46 -41.60 -27.98 0.03
C THR A 46 -41.46 -26.68 -0.76
N ALA A 47 -42.52 -25.87 -0.79
CA ALA A 47 -42.50 -24.55 -1.40
C ALA A 47 -41.54 -23.62 -0.62
N THR A 48 -40.52 -23.11 -1.31
CA THR A 48 -39.59 -22.11 -0.76
C THR A 48 -40.20 -20.72 -0.94
N THR A 49 -40.61 -20.09 0.15
CA THR A 49 -41.01 -18.68 0.17
C THR A 49 -39.76 -17.81 0.11
N ALA A 50 -39.53 -17.13 -1.01
CA ALA A 50 -38.47 -16.13 -1.14
C ALA A 50 -38.92 -14.82 -0.46
N THR A 51 -38.32 -14.51 0.70
CA THR A 51 -38.51 -13.23 1.37
C THR A 51 -37.58 -12.19 0.72
N THR A 52 -38.14 -11.35 -0.14
CA THR A 52 -37.43 -10.19 -0.72
C THR A 52 -37.22 -9.14 0.37
N THR A 53 -36.02 -9.04 0.93
CA THR A 53 -35.62 -7.94 1.81
C THR A 53 -35.28 -6.72 0.95
N THR A 54 -36.20 -5.77 0.84
CA THR A 54 -35.92 -4.44 0.29
C THR A 54 -35.04 -3.65 1.26
N THR A 55 -33.75 -3.53 0.95
CA THR A 55 -32.85 -2.58 1.61
C THR A 55 -33.13 -1.18 1.07
N THR A 56 -33.89 -0.39 1.83
CA THR A 56 -34.05 1.05 1.56
C THR A 56 -32.71 1.73 1.81
N THR A 57 -31.98 2.02 0.74
CA THR A 57 -30.78 2.87 0.80
C THR A 57 -31.24 4.29 1.08
N ALA A 58 -30.98 4.80 2.28
CA ALA A 58 -31.26 6.18 2.62
C ALA A 58 -30.41 7.07 1.70
N ALA A 59 -31.07 7.91 0.90
CA ALA A 59 -30.41 8.94 0.12
C ALA A 59 -29.74 9.92 1.10
N GLN A 60 -28.42 9.89 1.18
CA GLN A 60 -27.67 10.87 1.94
C GLN A 60 -27.78 12.20 1.21
N THR A 61 -28.55 13.12 1.79
CA THR A 61 -28.57 14.50 1.35
C THR A 61 -27.15 15.03 1.44
N SER A 62 -26.59 15.42 0.30
CA SER A 62 -25.25 16.02 0.20
C SER A 62 -25.24 17.29 1.04
N THR A 63 -24.86 17.16 2.30
CA THR A 63 -24.48 18.29 3.13
C THR A 63 -23.37 18.99 2.37
N ALA A 64 -23.52 20.28 2.11
CA ALA A 64 -22.49 21.06 1.44
C ALA A 64 -21.16 20.80 2.15
N CYS A 65 -20.19 20.25 1.42
CA CYS A 65 -18.92 19.83 1.98
C CYS A 65 -18.16 21.05 2.48
N SER A 66 -18.08 21.21 3.80
CA SER A 66 -17.17 22.15 4.45
C SER A 66 -15.90 21.39 4.82
N PHE A 67 -14.77 21.77 4.21
CA PHE A 67 -13.46 21.18 4.49
C PHE A 67 -12.53 22.24 5.06
N GLY A 68 -12.23 22.15 6.35
CA GLY A 68 -11.33 23.08 7.06
C GLY A 68 -9.85 22.77 6.83
N GLY A 69 -9.41 22.71 5.58
CA GLY A 69 -8.01 22.54 5.20
C GLY A 69 -7.40 23.77 4.54
N ALA A 70 -6.12 23.68 4.20
CA ALA A 70 -5.38 24.74 3.55
C ALA A 70 -4.55 24.16 2.39
N THR A 71 -4.10 25.01 1.47
CA THR A 71 -3.18 24.59 0.40
C THR A 71 -1.72 24.54 0.86
N THR A 72 -1.46 24.86 2.13
CA THR A 72 -0.15 24.77 2.78
C THR A 72 -0.33 24.20 4.18
N ALA A 73 0.49 23.22 4.57
CA ALA A 73 0.57 22.76 5.95
C ALA A 73 2.03 22.93 6.42
N PRO A 74 2.35 24.02 7.12
CA PRO A 74 3.67 24.17 7.73
C PRO A 74 3.89 23.05 8.75
N GLY A 75 5.09 22.51 8.77
CA GLY A 75 5.50 21.46 9.69
C GLY A 75 7.00 21.21 9.61
N ASP A 76 7.55 20.64 10.67
CA ASP A 76 8.93 20.18 10.72
C ASP A 76 9.07 18.72 10.26
N THR A 77 10.28 18.21 10.23
CA THR A 77 10.57 16.80 9.95
C THR A 77 11.34 16.17 11.11
N ALA A 78 10.94 16.49 12.36
CA ALA A 78 11.54 15.91 13.55
C ALA A 78 11.46 14.38 13.49
N LEU A 79 12.59 13.72 13.72
CA LEU A 79 12.67 12.26 13.67
C LEU A 79 12.01 11.64 14.90
N SER A 80 11.40 10.47 14.69
CA SER A 80 10.84 9.64 15.74
C SER A 80 11.52 8.27 15.79
N ARG A 81 11.18 7.49 16.81
CA ARG A 81 11.51 6.06 16.90
C ARG A 81 10.44 5.16 16.29
N MET A 82 9.48 5.75 15.58
CA MET A 82 8.46 5.03 14.84
C MET A 82 8.96 4.71 13.44
N THR A 83 8.35 3.71 12.81
CA THR A 83 8.64 3.28 11.45
C THR A 83 7.38 3.22 10.62
N VAL A 84 7.50 3.52 9.32
CA VAL A 84 6.42 3.33 8.36
C VAL A 84 6.24 1.84 8.10
N THR A 85 5.00 1.37 8.23
CA THR A 85 4.65 -0.06 8.05
C THR A 85 3.61 -0.29 6.96
N GLY A 86 2.97 0.79 6.49
CA GLY A 86 1.91 0.68 5.50
C GLY A 86 1.49 2.04 4.97
N VAL A 87 0.97 2.03 3.76
CA VAL A 87 0.28 3.16 3.14
C VAL A 87 -1.02 2.65 2.57
N ARG A 88 -2.14 3.32 2.89
CA ARG A 88 -3.47 2.99 2.36
C ARG A 88 -4.22 4.26 1.98
N THR A 89 -5.28 4.10 1.20
CA THR A 89 -6.15 5.20 0.80
C THR A 89 -7.62 4.85 1.06
N GLY A 90 -8.46 5.87 1.17
CA GLY A 90 -9.92 5.72 1.24
C GLY A 90 -10.64 6.97 0.76
N GLN A 91 -11.81 6.80 0.15
CA GLN A 91 -12.70 7.92 -0.20
C GLN A 91 -13.61 8.23 0.98
N GLN A 92 -13.87 9.51 1.19
CA GLN A 92 -14.87 10.04 2.13
C GLN A 92 -15.77 11.01 1.36
N ASP A 93 -16.90 11.40 1.94
CA ASP A 93 -17.90 12.23 1.25
C ASP A 93 -17.35 13.57 0.74
N CYS A 94 -16.35 14.14 1.43
CA CYS A 94 -15.83 15.48 1.14
C CYS A 94 -14.34 15.53 0.83
N PHE A 95 -13.63 14.42 0.99
CA PHE A 95 -12.18 14.37 0.81
C PHE A 95 -11.73 12.94 0.52
N ASP A 96 -10.57 12.83 -0.13
CA ASP A 96 -9.85 11.58 -0.23
C ASP A 96 -8.77 11.54 0.85
N ARG A 97 -8.57 10.36 1.45
CA ARG A 97 -7.64 10.16 2.55
C ARG A 97 -6.48 9.28 2.12
N VAL A 98 -5.27 9.70 2.44
CA VAL A 98 -4.05 8.89 2.46
C VAL A 98 -3.66 8.65 3.91
N VAL A 99 -3.41 7.41 4.30
CA VAL A 99 -3.01 7.04 5.66
C VAL A 99 -1.67 6.32 5.60
N ILE A 100 -0.75 6.75 6.45
CA ILE A 100 0.55 6.15 6.68
C ILE A 100 0.49 5.51 8.06
N ASP A 101 0.65 4.18 8.10
CA ASP A 101 0.70 3.43 9.34
C ASP A 101 2.08 3.52 9.98
N LEU A 102 2.08 3.84 11.27
CA LEU A 102 3.28 4.00 12.06
C LEU A 102 3.30 2.96 13.18
N ALA A 103 4.43 2.28 13.34
CA ALA A 103 4.66 1.32 14.42
C ALA A 103 5.95 1.64 15.17
N GLY A 104 6.11 1.07 16.37
CA GLY A 104 7.29 1.29 17.21
C GLY A 104 6.99 2.19 18.41
N ASP A 105 8.05 2.81 18.94
CA ASP A 105 7.97 3.62 20.16
C ASP A 105 7.26 4.96 19.87
N ALA A 106 6.02 5.06 20.32
CA ALA A 106 5.16 6.21 20.11
C ALA A 106 5.31 7.31 21.19
N SER A 107 6.32 7.22 22.06
CA SER A 107 6.62 8.25 23.08
C SER A 107 6.94 9.61 22.46
N THR A 108 7.50 9.61 21.24
CA THR A 108 7.68 10.80 20.41
C THR A 108 7.05 10.56 19.06
N LYS A 109 6.06 11.39 18.68
CA LYS A 109 5.45 11.31 17.36
C LYS A 109 6.39 11.90 16.30
N PRO A 110 6.39 11.38 15.05
CA PRO A 110 7.18 11.98 13.98
C PRO A 110 6.66 13.38 13.62
N GLY A 111 7.60 14.27 13.30
CA GLY A 111 7.28 15.47 12.53
C GLY A 111 6.83 15.10 11.12
N TYR A 112 6.09 16.00 10.49
CA TYR A 112 5.68 15.85 9.10
C TYR A 112 5.65 17.19 8.38
N GLN A 113 5.91 17.15 7.08
CA GLN A 113 5.82 18.31 6.21
C GLN A 113 5.06 17.96 4.95
N ALA A 114 4.05 18.76 4.62
CA ALA A 114 3.26 18.61 3.42
C ALA A 114 3.12 19.94 2.67
N ARG A 115 3.47 19.94 1.39
CA ARG A 115 3.36 21.14 0.54
C ARG A 115 3.20 20.77 -0.92
N TYR A 116 2.61 21.67 -1.68
CA TYR A 116 2.66 21.60 -3.14
C TYR A 116 4.07 21.93 -3.64
N VAL A 117 4.53 21.20 -4.64
CA VAL A 117 5.83 21.39 -5.29
C VAL A 117 5.67 21.28 -6.80
N ALA A 118 6.57 21.92 -7.55
CA ALA A 118 6.62 21.74 -9.00
C ALA A 118 7.03 20.30 -9.40
N GLN A 119 7.82 19.64 -8.55
CA GLN A 119 8.30 18.29 -8.79
C GLN A 119 8.68 17.60 -7.48
N VAL A 120 8.21 16.37 -7.28
CA VAL A 120 8.67 15.50 -6.17
C VAL A 120 9.99 14.85 -6.58
N ARG A 121 10.89 14.64 -5.61
CA ARG A 121 12.20 14.01 -5.83
C ARG A 121 12.39 12.83 -4.89
N GLN A 122 13.10 11.82 -5.37
CA GLN A 122 13.42 10.64 -4.59
C GLN A 122 14.43 10.96 -3.49
N ASP A 123 14.25 10.35 -2.33
CA ASP A 123 15.17 10.50 -1.22
C ASP A 123 16.55 9.91 -1.57
N GLY A 124 17.62 10.56 -1.09
CA GLY A 124 19.01 10.19 -1.35
C GLY A 124 19.50 10.49 -2.78
N SER A 125 18.75 10.09 -3.81
CA SER A 125 19.18 10.24 -5.21
C SER A 125 18.82 11.59 -5.85
N GLY A 126 17.77 12.25 -5.36
CA GLY A 126 17.24 13.50 -5.94
C GLY A 126 16.59 13.35 -7.32
N LYS A 127 16.44 12.11 -7.83
CA LYS A 127 15.82 11.87 -9.13
C LYS A 127 14.34 12.27 -9.12
N PRO A 128 13.79 12.79 -10.23
CA PRO A 128 12.38 13.10 -10.33
C PRO A 128 11.47 11.88 -10.04
N VAL A 129 10.41 12.09 -9.27
CA VAL A 129 9.27 11.17 -9.19
C VAL A 129 8.20 11.69 -10.14
N VAL A 130 7.89 10.93 -11.18
CA VAL A 130 6.87 11.29 -12.16
C VAL A 130 5.49 10.99 -11.58
N LEU A 131 4.67 12.03 -11.46
CA LEU A 131 3.31 11.95 -10.91
C LEU A 131 2.27 12.34 -11.96
N ARG A 132 1.12 11.66 -11.91
CA ARG A 132 -0.09 12.00 -12.67
C ARG A 132 -0.93 13.02 -11.89
N GLY A 133 -1.58 13.94 -12.58
CA GLY A 133 -2.45 14.95 -11.99
C GLY A 133 -2.12 16.38 -12.44
N GLY A 134 -2.89 17.35 -11.94
CA GLY A 134 -2.70 18.78 -12.21
C GLY A 134 -1.88 19.51 -11.15
N ALA A 135 -1.65 18.91 -9.98
CA ALA A 135 -0.75 19.43 -8.95
C ALA A 135 -0.11 18.28 -8.15
N PHE A 136 1.03 18.56 -7.51
CA PHE A 136 1.82 17.56 -6.80
C PHE A 136 2.10 17.95 -5.35
N LEU A 137 1.69 17.10 -4.42
CA LEU A 137 2.01 17.20 -3.01
C LEU A 137 3.22 16.33 -2.71
N THR A 138 4.17 16.88 -1.96
CA THR A 138 5.17 16.08 -1.23
C THR A 138 4.67 15.90 0.19
N LEU A 139 4.77 14.69 0.73
CA LEU A 139 4.55 14.39 2.14
C LEU A 139 5.80 13.71 2.70
N VAL A 140 6.50 14.42 3.58
CA VAL A 140 7.68 13.91 4.29
C VAL A 140 7.27 13.60 5.73
N VAL A 141 7.65 12.43 6.23
CA VAL A 141 7.45 12.03 7.62
C VAL A 141 8.79 11.68 8.25
N GLY A 142 9.03 12.15 9.48
CA GLY A 142 10.20 11.83 10.31
C GLY A 142 10.15 10.42 10.89
N ALA A 143 9.83 9.43 10.05
CA ALA A 143 9.83 8.02 10.39
C ALA A 143 10.37 7.24 9.18
N PRO A 144 11.41 6.40 9.34
CA PRO A 144 11.91 5.58 8.26
C PRO A 144 10.99 4.38 7.98
N ALA A 145 11.12 3.78 6.80
CA ALA A 145 10.52 2.50 6.43
C ALA A 145 11.46 1.30 6.69
N TYR A 146 12.30 1.41 7.73
CA TYR A 146 13.22 0.36 8.18
C TYR A 146 13.41 0.43 9.70
N ASP A 147 13.77 -0.70 10.31
CA ASP A 147 14.03 -0.83 11.73
C ASP A 147 15.48 -0.48 12.12
N ALA A 148 15.83 -0.59 13.40
CA ALA A 148 17.16 -0.29 13.91
C ALA A 148 18.27 -1.23 13.37
N ALA A 149 17.91 -2.41 12.85
CA ALA A 149 18.83 -3.33 12.18
C ALA A 149 18.91 -3.08 10.66
N GLY A 150 18.23 -2.04 10.16
CA GLY A 150 18.14 -1.70 8.74
C GLY A 150 17.24 -2.65 7.95
N GLN A 151 16.46 -3.50 8.61
CA GLN A 151 15.49 -4.35 7.93
C GLN A 151 14.28 -3.52 7.53
N PRO A 152 13.76 -3.69 6.30
CA PRO A 152 12.63 -2.91 5.84
C PRO A 152 11.36 -3.25 6.64
N THR A 153 10.67 -2.22 7.12
CA THR A 153 9.36 -2.35 7.78
C THR A 153 8.21 -2.12 6.81
N TYR A 154 8.50 -1.50 5.66
CA TYR A 154 7.56 -1.35 4.56
C TYR A 154 8.28 -1.35 3.21
N LEU A 155 7.80 -2.19 2.29
CA LEU A 155 8.24 -2.22 0.89
C LEU A 155 6.99 -2.19 0.01
N PRO A 156 6.70 -1.08 -0.69
CA PRO A 156 5.58 -1.06 -1.62
C PRO A 156 5.85 -2.02 -2.78
N ALA A 157 4.85 -2.83 -3.14
CA ALA A 157 4.95 -3.78 -4.25
C ALA A 157 5.16 -3.06 -5.61
N ASN A 158 4.64 -1.84 -5.73
CA ASN A 158 4.89 -0.94 -6.85
C ASN A 158 5.16 0.46 -6.32
N THR A 159 6.37 0.98 -6.54
CA THR A 159 6.76 2.31 -6.06
C THR A 159 6.05 3.44 -6.81
N ALA A 160 5.59 3.24 -8.04
CA ALA A 160 4.83 4.24 -8.78
C ALA A 160 3.35 4.27 -8.35
N GLU A 161 2.81 3.16 -7.88
CA GLU A 161 1.39 3.00 -7.53
C GLU A 161 1.28 2.30 -6.16
N VAL A 162 1.62 3.05 -5.11
CA VAL A 162 1.59 2.57 -3.73
C VAL A 162 0.18 2.17 -3.29
N ALA A 163 -0.84 2.83 -3.86
CA ALA A 163 -2.24 2.53 -3.66
C ALA A 163 -3.03 2.70 -4.96
N ASN A 164 -4.04 1.84 -5.19
CA ASN A 164 -4.96 2.01 -6.31
C ASN A 164 -5.98 3.12 -5.99
N VAL A 165 -5.85 4.25 -6.69
CA VAL A 165 -6.72 5.42 -6.55
C VAL A 165 -7.69 5.60 -7.72
N THR A 166 -7.95 4.52 -8.48
CA THR A 166 -8.95 4.57 -9.55
C THR A 166 -10.33 4.90 -8.98
N GLY A 167 -11.01 5.88 -9.58
CA GLY A 167 -12.32 6.35 -9.14
C GLY A 167 -12.30 7.35 -7.99
N TYR A 168 -11.14 7.76 -7.48
CA TYR A 168 -11.03 8.80 -6.46
C TYR A 168 -11.30 10.18 -7.06
N THR A 169 -12.01 11.03 -6.31
CA THR A 169 -12.38 12.36 -6.78
C THR A 169 -11.14 13.21 -7.02
N SER A 170 -10.26 13.30 -6.02
CA SER A 170 -9.13 14.23 -5.91
C SER A 170 -7.80 13.57 -6.25
N LEU A 171 -7.57 12.36 -5.73
CA LEU A 171 -6.31 11.66 -5.91
C LEU A 171 -6.16 11.15 -7.35
N ARG A 172 -4.94 11.27 -7.88
CA ARG A 172 -4.56 10.72 -9.18
C ARG A 172 -3.49 9.66 -9.02
N GLN A 173 -2.56 9.83 -8.10
CA GLN A 173 -1.50 8.85 -7.85
C GLN A 173 -0.95 8.99 -6.43
N VAL A 174 -0.51 7.88 -5.84
CA VAL A 174 0.35 7.87 -4.64
C VAL A 174 1.61 7.08 -5.00
N ALA A 175 2.75 7.75 -4.97
CA ALA A 175 4.04 7.17 -5.33
C ALA A 175 5.02 7.24 -4.16
N TRP A 176 5.88 6.23 -4.09
CA TRP A 176 6.98 6.13 -3.15
C TRP A 176 8.16 6.97 -3.65
N ALA A 177 8.55 8.00 -2.89
CA ALA A 177 9.73 8.79 -3.19
C ALA A 177 10.98 8.26 -2.46
N GLY A 178 10.81 7.55 -1.35
CA GLY A 178 11.91 6.86 -0.70
C GLY A 178 11.77 6.78 0.81
N SER A 179 12.78 6.16 1.42
CA SER A 179 13.04 6.25 2.85
C SER A 179 14.56 6.31 3.05
N PHE A 180 15.07 7.42 3.58
CA PHE A 180 16.50 7.66 3.76
C PHE A 180 16.73 8.60 4.96
N GLU A 181 17.85 8.43 5.67
CA GLU A 181 18.25 9.29 6.80
C GLU A 181 17.18 9.48 7.91
N GLY A 182 16.34 8.45 8.13
CA GLY A 182 15.29 8.48 9.16
C GLY A 182 13.97 9.10 8.70
N MET A 183 13.86 9.49 7.43
CA MET A 183 12.63 10.04 6.86
C MET A 183 12.08 9.15 5.77
N THR A 184 10.77 9.27 5.54
CA THR A 184 10.08 8.67 4.40
C THR A 184 9.35 9.76 3.62
N THR A 185 9.46 9.73 2.30
CA THR A 185 8.75 10.67 1.42
C THR A 185 7.77 9.94 0.50
N LEU A 186 6.55 10.48 0.41
CA LEU A 186 5.55 10.13 -0.59
C LEU A 186 5.33 11.30 -1.55
N GLY A 187 5.16 10.99 -2.83
CA GLY A 187 4.63 11.89 -3.84
C GLY A 187 3.14 11.62 -4.06
N ILE A 188 2.31 12.64 -3.97
CA ILE A 188 0.86 12.53 -4.14
C ILE A 188 0.45 13.41 -5.31
N GLY A 189 0.03 12.77 -6.39
CA GLY A 189 -0.57 13.43 -7.53
C GLY A 189 -2.05 13.70 -7.28
N VAL A 190 -2.49 14.94 -7.44
CA VAL A 190 -3.88 15.36 -7.26
C VAL A 190 -4.41 16.05 -8.51
N ARG A 191 -5.73 16.07 -8.68
CA ARG A 191 -6.38 16.60 -9.90
C ARG A 191 -6.07 18.07 -10.16
N GLU A 192 -5.97 18.87 -9.11
CA GLU A 192 -5.63 20.28 -9.10
C GLU A 192 -5.11 20.67 -7.70
N GLN A 193 -4.69 21.92 -7.51
CA GLN A 193 -4.28 22.39 -6.19
C GLN A 193 -5.51 22.52 -5.28
N LEU A 194 -5.67 21.56 -4.37
CA LEU A 194 -6.80 21.43 -3.46
C LEU A 194 -6.40 21.72 -2.01
N PRO A 195 -7.31 22.24 -1.18
CA PRO A 195 -7.11 22.27 0.26
C PRO A 195 -6.84 20.86 0.79
N PHE A 196 -5.90 20.74 1.72
CA PHE A 196 -5.60 19.50 2.41
C PHE A 196 -5.37 19.76 3.91
N LYS A 197 -5.39 18.68 4.69
CA LYS A 197 -5.08 18.69 6.12
C LYS A 197 -4.24 17.47 6.45
N VAL A 198 -3.25 17.65 7.32
CA VAL A 198 -2.47 16.54 7.87
C VAL A 198 -2.69 16.46 9.37
N SER A 199 -2.86 15.25 9.90
CA SER A 199 -3.02 15.02 11.33
C SER A 199 -2.45 13.67 11.74
N ILE A 200 -1.92 13.59 12.96
CA ILE A 200 -1.57 12.32 13.59
C ILE A 200 -2.77 11.85 14.42
N VAL A 201 -3.16 10.59 14.23
CA VAL A 201 -4.30 9.97 14.91
C VAL A 201 -3.83 8.71 15.62
N ASP A 202 -4.19 8.59 16.89
CA ASP A 202 -4.05 7.36 17.68
C ASP A 202 -5.42 6.67 17.76
N GLU A 203 -5.52 5.45 17.24
CA GLU A 203 -6.78 4.70 17.19
C GLU A 203 -6.53 3.20 17.39
N ALA A 204 -7.23 2.60 18.34
CA ALA A 204 -7.12 1.17 18.67
C ALA A 204 -5.66 0.70 18.90
N GLY A 205 -4.88 1.52 19.60
CA GLY A 205 -3.46 1.24 19.88
C GLY A 205 -2.51 1.42 18.70
N LYS A 206 -2.96 2.02 17.59
CA LYS A 206 -2.14 2.28 16.39
C LYS A 206 -2.00 3.78 16.17
N THR A 207 -0.79 4.23 15.85
CA THR A 207 -0.53 5.61 15.41
C THR A 207 -0.56 5.69 13.89
N ARG A 208 -1.17 6.74 13.36
CA ARG A 208 -1.34 6.95 11.92
C ARG A 208 -1.06 8.41 11.59
N LEU A 209 -0.32 8.66 10.52
CA LEU A 209 -0.30 9.98 9.89
C LEU A 209 -1.34 9.98 8.77
N VAL A 210 -2.24 10.97 8.79
CA VAL A 210 -3.39 11.04 7.90
C VAL A 210 -3.30 12.33 7.09
N LEU A 211 -3.30 12.22 5.76
CA LEU A 211 -3.44 13.32 4.82
C LEU A 211 -4.83 13.25 4.18
N ASP A 212 -5.65 14.26 4.43
CA ASP A 212 -6.97 14.44 3.83
C ASP A 212 -6.88 15.50 2.72
N VAL A 213 -7.36 15.22 1.52
CA VAL A 213 -7.37 16.12 0.36
C VAL A 213 -8.81 16.37 -0.08
N ALA A 214 -9.25 17.62 -0.04
CA ALA A 214 -10.62 18.02 -0.33
C ALA A 214 -11.06 17.64 -1.74
N HIS A 215 -12.34 17.31 -1.92
CA HIS A 215 -12.93 17.08 -3.24
C HIS A 215 -13.08 18.34 -4.06
N ASN A 216 -13.14 19.52 -3.44
CA ASN A 216 -13.36 20.80 -4.08
C ASN A 216 -12.28 21.81 -3.70
N ALA A 217 -11.90 22.65 -4.66
CA ALA A 217 -11.22 23.91 -4.36
C ALA A 217 -12.26 24.85 -3.74
N THR A 218 -11.92 25.47 -2.62
CA THR A 218 -12.77 26.46 -1.93
C THR A 218 -13.25 27.57 -2.85
#